data_AF-A0A841J9T5-F1
#
_entry.id   AF-A0A841J9T5-F1
#
_cell.length_a   1.000
_cell.length_b   1.000
_cell.length_c   1.000
_cell.angle_alpha   90.00
_cell.angle_beta   90.00
_cell.angle_gamma   90.00
#
_symmetry.space_group_name_H-M   'P 1'
#
loop_
_entity.id
_entity.type
_entity.pdbx_description
1 polymer ?
#
loop_
_entity_poly.entity_id
_entity_poly.type
_entity_poly.pdbx_seq_one_letter_code
_entity_poly.pdbx_strand_id
1 'polypeptide(L)'
;MKLIEIKDQFVMDVGAPCPLLIADDHNLRLIFYSNDEDQIELRQRDNIYDQGIIELKFIRHNFFSFGPPNDEALNGHPYYELNLGSYSFYELQDSDLIAKISTYGRHHHFYNTRAYEKCHHYILTFKEQLFECVAHGFEVYKHNETTIYHQGLNALNQIYKP
;
A
#
# COMPACT_ATOMS: atom_id res chain seq x y z
N MET A 1 6.89 -10.82 -16.36
CA MET A 1 6.51 -9.67 -15.53
C MET A 1 5.48 -8.84 -16.25
N LYS A 2 4.37 -8.56 -15.58
CA LYS A 2 3.29 -7.73 -16.10
C LYS A 2 2.72 -6.90 -14.96
N LEU A 3 2.64 -5.59 -15.14
CA LEU A 3 2.03 -4.70 -14.16
C LEU A 3 0.54 -4.56 -14.48
N ILE A 4 -0.31 -4.81 -13.49
CA ILE A 4 -1.76 -4.71 -13.58
C ILE A 4 -2.22 -3.66 -12.58
N GLU A 5 -2.92 -2.64 -13.07
CA GLU A 5 -3.56 -1.66 -12.20
C GLU A 5 -4.80 -2.28 -11.53
N ILE A 6 -4.87 -2.17 -10.20
CA ILE A 6 -6.02 -2.57 -9.38
C ILE A 6 -6.98 -1.39 -9.33
N LYS A 7 -8.13 -1.55 -9.98
CA LYS A 7 -9.17 -0.52 -10.10
C LYS A 7 -10.33 -0.72 -9.13
N ASP A 8 -11.19 0.29 -9.06
CA ASP A 8 -12.49 0.25 -8.39
C ASP A 8 -12.46 0.00 -6.87
N GLN A 9 -11.30 0.19 -6.23
CA GLN A 9 -11.17 0.09 -4.77
C GLN A 9 -11.36 1.45 -4.08
N PHE A 10 -10.75 2.50 -4.64
CA PHE A 10 -10.73 3.88 -4.15
C PHE A 10 -10.15 4.79 -5.24
N VAL A 11 -10.25 6.11 -5.05
CA VAL A 11 -9.67 7.13 -5.93
C VAL A 11 -8.63 7.92 -5.14
N MET A 12 -7.35 7.75 -5.47
CA MET A 12 -6.27 8.37 -4.69
C MET A 12 -6.33 9.91 -4.74
N ASP A 13 -6.06 10.56 -3.62
CA ASP A 13 -5.87 12.02 -3.59
C ASP A 13 -4.57 12.39 -4.31
N VAL A 14 -4.68 13.09 -5.45
CA VAL A 14 -3.52 13.51 -6.25
C VAL A 14 -2.80 14.74 -5.69
N GLY A 15 -3.44 15.50 -4.80
CA GLY A 15 -2.88 16.72 -4.23
C GLY A 15 -1.97 16.43 -3.03
N ALA A 16 -2.51 15.76 -2.01
CA ALA A 16 -1.79 15.46 -0.77
C ALA A 16 -2.33 14.17 -0.12
N PRO A 17 -1.99 12.99 -0.65
CA PRO A 17 -2.47 11.71 -0.12
C PRO A 17 -1.90 11.37 1.26
N CYS A 18 -0.79 12.00 1.67
CA CYS A 18 -0.16 11.94 2.99
C CYS A 18 -0.17 10.54 3.65
N PRO A 19 0.41 9.52 3.00
CA PRO A 19 0.42 8.15 3.52
C PRO A 19 1.05 8.01 4.90
N LEU A 20 0.40 7.23 5.76
CA LEU A 20 0.85 6.77 7.08
C LEU A 20 1.02 5.24 7.04
N LEU A 21 2.22 4.78 7.40
CA LEU A 21 2.55 3.36 7.47
C LEU A 21 2.61 2.89 8.93
N ILE A 22 1.90 1.80 9.24
CA ILE A 22 2.03 1.04 10.49
C ILE A 22 2.50 -0.36 10.12
N ALA A 23 3.68 -0.75 10.62
CA ALA A 23 4.28 -2.03 10.30
C ALA A 23 5.00 -2.68 11.49
N ASP A 24 4.81 -3.99 11.64
CA ASP A 24 5.57 -4.91 12.49
C ASP A 24 5.66 -6.29 11.79
N ASP A 25 6.13 -7.36 12.44
CA ASP A 25 6.27 -8.70 11.82
C ASP A 25 4.95 -9.36 11.38
N HIS A 26 3.79 -8.88 11.84
CA HIS A 26 2.48 -9.49 11.63
C HIS A 26 1.44 -8.51 11.06
N ASN A 27 1.66 -7.21 11.21
CA ASN A 27 0.76 -6.15 10.79
C ASN A 27 1.45 -5.28 9.75
N LEU A 28 0.77 -5.04 8.64
CA LEU A 28 1.18 -4.07 7.64
C LEU A 28 -0.06 -3.31 7.18
N ARG A 29 -0.16 -2.06 7.60
CA ARG A 29 -1.30 -1.19 7.33
C ARG A 29 -0.81 0.12 6.72
N LEU A 30 -1.42 0.49 5.61
CA LEU A 30 -1.13 1.73 4.90
C LEU A 30 -2.41 2.56 4.87
N ILE A 31 -2.37 3.73 5.51
CA ILE A 31 -3.51 4.63 5.66
C ILE A 31 -3.20 5.90 4.86
N PHE A 32 -4.13 6.40 4.05
CA PHE A 32 -3.92 7.58 3.23
C PHE A 32 -5.24 8.26 2.86
N TYR A 33 -5.16 9.48 2.34
CA TYR A 33 -6.33 10.22 1.85
C TYR A 33 -6.71 9.84 0.42
N SER A 34 -8.01 9.77 0.18
CA SER A 34 -8.69 9.46 -1.07
C SER A 34 -9.65 10.59 -1.41
N ASN A 35 -9.79 10.89 -2.70
CA ASN A 35 -10.81 11.80 -3.19
C ASN A 35 -12.08 10.98 -3.45
N ASP A 36 -12.94 10.84 -2.44
CA ASP A 36 -14.24 10.21 -2.66
C ASP A 36 -15.08 11.10 -3.60
N GLU A 37 -15.54 10.57 -4.74
CA GLU A 37 -16.22 11.33 -5.80
C GLU A 37 -17.54 11.96 -5.34
N ASP A 38 -18.09 11.52 -4.21
CA ASP A 38 -19.35 12.04 -3.64
C ASP A 38 -19.18 13.38 -2.87
N GLN A 39 -17.97 13.93 -2.77
CA GLN A 39 -17.68 15.17 -2.00
C GLN A 39 -16.88 16.18 -2.85
N ILE A 40 -17.41 16.56 -4.01
CA ILE A 40 -16.80 17.48 -5.00
C ILE A 40 -16.63 18.92 -4.50
N GLU A 41 -17.29 19.32 -3.41
CA GLU A 41 -16.99 20.64 -2.84
C GLU A 41 -15.61 20.60 -2.19
N LEU A 42 -14.66 21.29 -2.83
CA LEU A 42 -13.31 21.62 -2.38
C LEU A 42 -13.31 22.08 -0.92
N ARG A 43 -13.42 21.15 0.02
CA ARG A 43 -13.26 21.43 1.43
C ARG A 43 -11.77 21.58 1.64
N GLN A 44 -11.37 22.80 1.97
CA GLN A 44 -10.20 22.98 2.83
C GLN A 44 -10.35 21.92 3.93
N ARG A 45 -9.41 20.97 4.01
CA ARG A 45 -9.43 19.93 5.05
C ARG A 45 -9.49 20.66 6.39
N ASP A 46 -10.68 20.74 6.97
CA ASP A 46 -10.92 21.43 8.22
C ASP A 46 -10.34 20.56 9.33
N ASN A 47 -9.53 21.16 10.20
CA ASN A 47 -8.69 20.50 11.22
C ASN A 47 -9.44 19.64 12.26
N ILE A 48 -10.74 19.43 12.12
CA ILE A 48 -11.57 18.69 13.08
C ILE A 48 -11.86 17.27 12.58
N TYR A 49 -12.19 17.08 11.29
CA TYR A 49 -12.46 15.77 10.70
C TYR A 49 -12.15 15.75 9.20
N ASP A 50 -11.38 14.76 8.78
CA ASP A 50 -11.13 14.45 7.38
C ASP A 50 -12.25 13.57 6.81
N GLN A 51 -12.44 13.66 5.50
CA GLN A 51 -13.31 12.80 4.71
C GLN A 51 -12.44 11.98 3.75
N GLY A 52 -12.87 10.76 3.41
CA GLY A 52 -12.18 9.93 2.42
C GLY A 52 -10.82 9.43 2.92
N ILE A 53 -10.78 8.75 4.07
CA ILE A 53 -9.59 8.03 4.51
C ILE A 53 -9.70 6.56 4.07
N ILE A 54 -8.65 6.06 3.44
CA ILE A 54 -8.50 4.66 3.08
C ILE A 54 -7.45 4.02 3.97
N GLU A 55 -7.75 2.83 4.46
CA GLU A 55 -6.80 1.94 5.10
C GLU A 55 -6.71 0.64 4.29
N LEU A 56 -5.50 0.31 3.87
CA LEU A 56 -5.15 -0.99 3.32
C LEU A 56 -4.45 -1.82 4.37
N LYS A 57 -4.96 -3.02 4.63
CA LYS A 57 -4.32 -3.99 5.51
C LYS A 57 -3.83 -5.18 4.68
N PHE A 58 -2.52 -5.40 4.68
CA PHE A 58 -1.89 -6.48 3.91
C PHE A 58 -1.81 -7.75 4.74
N ILE A 59 -2.31 -8.85 4.18
CA ILE A 59 -2.42 -10.14 4.85
C ILE A 59 -1.11 -10.89 4.70
N ARG A 60 -0.47 -11.28 5.82
CA ARG A 60 0.75 -12.12 5.84
C ARG A 60 1.82 -11.57 4.89
N HIS A 61 2.31 -10.37 5.20
CA HIS A 61 3.36 -9.75 4.43
C HIS A 61 4.72 -10.37 4.78
N ASN A 62 5.63 -10.39 3.79
CA ASN A 62 6.98 -10.94 3.93
C ASN A 62 8.06 -9.91 3.56
N PHE A 63 7.66 -8.81 2.93
CA PHE A 63 8.52 -7.71 2.53
C PHE A 63 7.68 -6.45 2.38
N PHE A 64 8.24 -5.30 2.74
CA PHE A 64 7.71 -4.00 2.33
C PHE A 64 8.85 -2.98 2.20
N SER A 65 8.62 -1.96 1.40
CA SER A 65 9.43 -0.76 1.30
C SER A 65 8.52 0.47 1.22
N PHE A 66 9.00 1.60 1.72
CA PHE A 66 8.26 2.86 1.69
C PHE A 66 9.25 4.02 1.61
N GLY A 67 9.21 4.77 0.51
CA GLY A 67 10.21 5.80 0.24
C GLY A 67 10.29 6.16 -1.25
N PRO A 68 11.47 6.49 -1.79
CA PRO A 68 11.60 6.94 -3.18
C PRO A 68 11.27 5.83 -4.19
N PRO A 69 10.92 6.19 -5.44
CA PRO A 69 10.88 7.56 -5.99
C PRO A 69 9.59 8.33 -5.62
N ASN A 70 9.63 9.65 -5.82
CA ASN A 70 8.43 10.49 -5.90
C ASN A 70 7.84 10.44 -7.32
N ASP A 71 6.72 11.11 -7.56
CA ASP A 71 6.04 11.15 -8.85
C ASP A 71 6.90 11.78 -9.97
N GLU A 72 7.67 12.83 -9.65
CA GLU A 72 8.59 13.50 -10.59
C GLU A 72 9.76 12.61 -11.04
N ALA A 73 10.16 11.65 -10.21
CA ALA A 73 11.26 10.72 -10.47
C ALA A 73 10.78 9.27 -10.71
N LEU A 74 9.49 9.06 -10.96
CA LEU A 74 8.91 7.71 -11.12
C LEU A 74 9.52 6.94 -12.29
N ASN A 75 10.05 7.66 -13.30
CA ASN A 75 10.78 7.07 -14.42
C ASN A 75 12.08 6.36 -14.02
N GLY A 76 12.60 6.61 -12.82
CA GLY A 76 13.72 5.87 -12.24
C GLY A 76 13.32 4.51 -11.64
N HIS A 77 12.02 4.22 -11.48
CA HIS A 77 11.57 2.96 -10.91
C HIS A 77 11.82 1.77 -11.86
N PRO A 78 12.30 0.61 -11.38
CA PRO A 78 12.59 -0.56 -12.23
C PRO A 78 11.42 -1.04 -13.10
N TYR A 79 10.19 -0.77 -12.67
CA TYR A 79 8.96 -1.18 -13.37
C TYR A 79 8.29 -0.05 -14.15
N TYR A 80 8.93 1.11 -14.33
CA TYR A 80 8.35 2.25 -15.06
C TYR A 80 7.91 1.87 -16.48
N GLU A 81 8.77 1.16 -17.21
CA GLU A 81 8.52 0.67 -18.58
C GLU A 81 7.36 -0.33 -18.68
N LEU A 82 6.84 -0.82 -17.55
CA LEU A 82 5.64 -1.66 -17.49
C LEU A 82 4.34 -0.84 -17.36
N ASN A 83 4.41 0.48 -17.59
CA ASN A 83 3.33 1.45 -17.42
C ASN A 83 3.00 1.75 -15.95
N LEU A 84 4.02 1.80 -15.09
CA LEU A 84 3.85 2.30 -13.73
C LEU A 84 3.58 3.82 -13.80
N GLY A 85 2.34 4.21 -13.54
CA GLY A 85 1.92 5.61 -13.41
C GLY A 85 1.76 6.04 -11.97
N SER A 86 1.77 7.35 -11.73
CA SER A 86 1.58 7.96 -10.42
C SER A 86 0.14 7.80 -9.89
N TYR A 87 -0.03 7.98 -8.58
CA TYR A 87 -1.32 8.01 -7.89
C TYR A 87 -2.22 6.78 -8.09
N SER A 88 -1.60 5.62 -8.27
CA SER A 88 -2.29 4.39 -8.64
C SER A 88 -1.86 3.21 -7.76
N PHE A 89 -2.64 2.14 -7.82
CA PHE A 89 -2.41 0.89 -7.10
C PHE A 89 -2.25 -0.26 -8.09
N TYR A 90 -1.20 -1.05 -7.96
CA TYR A 90 -0.84 -2.11 -8.90
C TYR A 90 -0.54 -3.43 -8.22
N GLU A 91 -0.73 -4.51 -8.98
CA GLU A 91 -0.13 -5.82 -8.77
C GLU A 91 0.90 -6.11 -9.88
N LEU A 92 2.10 -6.54 -9.49
CA LEU A 92 3.10 -7.04 -10.43
C LEU A 92 3.06 -8.57 -10.50
N GLN A 93 2.61 -9.10 -11.64
CA GLN A 93 2.62 -10.53 -11.94
C GLN A 93 4.02 -10.98 -12.38
N ASP A 94 4.34 -12.24 -12.10
CA ASP A 94 5.68 -12.85 -12.30
C ASP A 94 6.82 -12.06 -11.61
N SER A 95 6.56 -11.54 -10.42
CA SER A 95 7.46 -10.65 -9.68
C SER A 95 8.86 -11.24 -9.47
N ASP A 96 9.86 -10.51 -9.95
CA ASP A 96 11.29 -10.79 -9.70
C ASP A 96 11.66 -10.54 -8.22
N LEU A 97 10.99 -9.63 -7.54
CA LEU A 97 11.13 -9.42 -6.10
C LEU A 97 10.69 -10.66 -5.31
N ILE A 98 9.54 -11.26 -5.65
CA ILE A 98 9.09 -12.52 -5.05
C ILE A 98 10.11 -13.63 -5.33
N ALA A 99 10.59 -13.73 -6.58
CA ALA A 99 11.62 -14.69 -6.94
C ALA A 99 12.88 -14.50 -6.08
N LYS A 100 13.36 -13.26 -5.91
CA LYS A 100 14.51 -12.89 -5.10
C LYS A 100 14.32 -13.22 -3.62
N ILE A 101 13.19 -12.86 -3.01
CA ILE A 101 12.88 -13.17 -1.61
C ILE A 101 12.84 -14.69 -1.39
N SER A 102 12.27 -15.44 -2.34
CA SER A 102 12.23 -16.90 -2.27
C SER A 102 13.63 -17.52 -2.19
N THR A 103 14.65 -16.82 -2.73
CA THR A 103 16.02 -17.31 -2.67
C THR A 103 16.64 -17.23 -1.28
N TYR A 104 16.24 -16.26 -0.46
CA TYR A 104 16.74 -16.10 0.91
C TYR A 104 16.29 -17.24 1.81
N GLY A 105 15.06 -17.71 1.60
CA GLY A 105 14.49 -18.85 2.33
C GLY A 105 15.20 -20.18 2.07
N ARG A 106 15.99 -20.30 0.98
CA ARG A 106 16.65 -21.56 0.58
C ARG A 106 17.64 -22.11 1.63
N HIS A 107 18.14 -21.26 2.51
CA HIS A 107 19.05 -21.65 3.58
C HIS A 107 18.34 -22.08 4.86
N HIS A 108 17.00 -22.00 4.91
CA HIS A 108 16.21 -22.44 6.06
C HIS A 108 15.85 -23.93 5.94
N HIS A 109 15.97 -24.68 7.04
CA HIS A 109 15.74 -26.14 7.05
C HIS A 109 14.32 -26.55 6.62
N PHE A 110 13.35 -25.63 6.69
CA PHE A 110 11.96 -25.83 6.28
C PHE A 110 11.60 -25.09 4.97
N TYR A 111 12.58 -24.85 4.09
CA TYR A 111 12.34 -24.18 2.82
C TYR A 111 11.23 -24.86 2.02
N ASN A 112 10.19 -24.10 1.68
CA ASN A 112 9.08 -24.57 0.88
C ASN A 112 8.72 -23.49 -0.15
N THR A 113 8.97 -23.78 -1.42
CA THR A 113 8.61 -22.89 -2.54
C THR A 113 7.12 -22.58 -2.56
N ARG A 114 6.29 -23.53 -2.07
CA ARG A 114 4.84 -23.39 -1.98
C ARG A 114 4.39 -22.25 -1.06
N ALA A 115 5.24 -21.81 -0.13
CA ALA A 115 4.94 -20.66 0.71
C ALA A 115 4.85 -19.36 -0.10
N TYR A 116 5.59 -19.27 -1.21
CA TYR A 116 5.65 -18.08 -2.07
C TYR A 116 4.62 -18.10 -3.20
N GLU A 117 3.97 -19.24 -3.46
CA GLU A 117 2.90 -19.36 -4.49
C GLU A 117 1.67 -18.50 -4.17
N LYS A 118 1.46 -18.17 -2.88
CA LYS A 118 0.37 -17.31 -2.44
C LYS A 118 0.77 -15.84 -2.34
N CYS A 119 2.03 -15.52 -2.63
CA CYS A 119 2.52 -14.16 -2.53
C CYS A 119 2.11 -13.36 -3.77
N HIS A 120 1.66 -12.14 -3.53
CA HIS A 120 1.35 -11.12 -4.50
C HIS A 120 2.27 -9.93 -4.28
N HIS A 121 2.64 -9.25 -5.35
CA HIS A 121 3.52 -8.08 -5.30
C HIS A 121 2.71 -6.83 -5.58
N TYR A 122 2.57 -5.97 -4.58
CA TYR A 122 1.73 -4.77 -4.61
C TYR A 122 2.58 -3.51 -4.62
N ILE A 123 2.20 -2.54 -5.45
CA ILE A 123 2.87 -1.24 -5.57
C ILE A 123 1.82 -0.12 -5.52
N LEU A 124 1.99 0.84 -4.62
CA LEU A 124 1.21 2.07 -4.54
C LEU A 124 2.12 3.27 -4.73
N THR A 125 1.81 4.10 -5.73
CA THR A 125 2.57 5.31 -6.05
C THR A 125 1.85 6.52 -5.46
N PHE A 126 2.51 7.30 -4.61
CA PHE A 126 2.00 8.58 -4.12
C PHE A 126 2.79 9.75 -4.72
N LYS A 127 2.48 10.97 -4.26
CA LYS A 127 3.19 12.18 -4.66
C LYS A 127 4.67 12.12 -4.28
N GLU A 128 4.97 12.06 -2.99
CA GLU A 128 6.35 12.17 -2.50
C GLU A 128 7.08 10.83 -2.42
N GLN A 129 6.34 9.72 -2.37
CA GLN A 129 6.85 8.40 -2.02
C GLN A 129 6.05 7.29 -2.71
N LEU A 130 6.63 6.11 -2.74
CA LEU A 130 6.05 4.86 -3.21
C LEU A 130 6.05 3.86 -2.06
N PHE A 131 4.99 3.08 -1.96
CA PHE A 131 4.90 1.91 -1.09
C PHE A 131 4.90 0.64 -1.95
N GLU A 132 5.71 -0.34 -1.57
CA GLU A 132 5.78 -1.63 -2.25
C GLU A 132 5.76 -2.74 -1.21
N CYS A 133 5.02 -3.83 -1.45
CA CYS A 133 5.02 -4.97 -0.53
C CYS A 133 4.78 -6.30 -1.22
N VAL A 134 5.19 -7.37 -0.52
CA VAL A 134 4.85 -8.75 -0.87
C VAL A 134 3.98 -9.33 0.23
N ALA A 135 2.75 -9.70 -0.11
CA ALA A 135 1.74 -10.19 0.83
C ALA A 135 0.82 -11.23 0.20
N HIS A 136 0.03 -11.96 1.01
CA HIS A 136 -0.95 -12.93 0.51
C HIS A 136 -2.24 -12.30 -0.03
N GLY A 137 -2.42 -11.00 0.15
CA GLY A 137 -3.64 -10.28 -0.19
C GLY A 137 -3.72 -8.97 0.59
N PHE A 138 -4.83 -8.25 0.41
CA PHE A 138 -5.12 -7.04 1.16
C PHE A 138 -6.63 -6.93 1.46
N GLU A 139 -6.95 -6.16 2.49
CA GLU A 139 -8.30 -5.76 2.86
C GLU A 139 -8.38 -4.22 2.75
N VAL A 140 -9.51 -3.69 2.27
CA VAL A 140 -9.75 -2.24 2.12
C VAL A 140 -10.78 -1.79 3.15
N TYR A 141 -10.46 -0.76 3.91
CA TYR A 141 -11.38 -0.10 4.84
C TYR A 141 -11.51 1.37 4.48
N LYS A 142 -12.76 1.86 4.43
CA LYS A 142 -13.08 3.27 4.22
C LYS A 142 -13.48 3.89 5.55
N HIS A 143 -12.90 5.03 5.86
CA HIS A 143 -13.13 5.76 7.11
C HIS A 143 -13.48 7.21 6.81
N ASN A 144 -14.46 7.74 7.55
CA ASN A 144 -14.91 9.13 7.47
C ASN A 144 -15.01 9.70 8.89
N GLU A 145 -15.20 11.02 8.98
CA GLU A 145 -15.44 11.73 10.26
C GLU A 145 -14.34 11.47 11.29
N THR A 146 -13.09 11.45 10.82
CA THR A 146 -11.93 11.07 11.62
C THR A 146 -10.68 11.72 11.05
N THR A 147 -9.53 11.58 11.71
CA THR A 147 -8.25 12.02 11.14
C THR A 147 -7.37 10.83 10.83
N ILE A 148 -6.41 10.99 9.91
CA ILE A 148 -5.46 9.92 9.60
C ILE A 148 -4.71 9.43 10.85
N TYR A 149 -4.38 10.33 11.77
CA TYR A 149 -3.69 10.00 13.02
C TYR A 149 -4.62 9.26 14.00
N HIS A 150 -5.89 9.65 14.09
CA HIS A 150 -6.85 8.94 14.92
C HIS A 150 -7.09 7.51 14.39
N GLN A 151 -7.14 7.34 13.06
CA GLN A 151 -7.19 6.00 12.47
C GLN A 151 -5.90 5.22 12.67
N GLY A 152 -4.74 5.87 12.62
CA GLY A 152 -3.49 5.24 13.02
C GLY A 152 -3.51 4.70 14.46
N LEU A 153 -4.03 5.49 15.41
CA LEU A 153 -4.21 5.05 16.79
C LEU A 153 -5.21 3.89 16.91
N ASN A 154 -6.32 3.92 16.16
CA ASN A 154 -7.29 2.83 16.13
C ASN A 154 -6.69 1.53 15.57
N ALA A 155 -5.93 1.63 14.48
CA ALA A 155 -5.21 0.50 13.89
C ALA A 155 -4.23 -0.11 14.89
N LEU A 156 -3.45 0.71 15.61
CA LEU A 156 -2.57 0.24 16.68
C LEU A 156 -3.38 -0.43 17.81
N ASN A 157 -4.48 0.17 18.26
CA ASN A 157 -5.31 -0.41 19.32
C ASN A 157 -5.94 -1.76 18.93
N GLN A 158 -6.22 -2.00 17.65
CA GLN A 158 -6.68 -3.31 17.17
C GLN A 158 -5.61 -4.40 17.27
N ILE A 159 -4.32 -4.03 17.22
CA ILE A 159 -3.20 -4.96 17.36
C ILE A 159 -3.05 -5.37 18.83
N TYR A 160 -3.29 -4.45 19.77
CA TYR A 160 -3.09 -4.67 21.21
C TYR A 160 -4.30 -5.22 21.97
N LYS A 161 -5.48 -5.33 21.36
CA LYS A 161 -6.64 -5.93 22.03
C LYS A 161 -6.50 -7.47 22.04
N PRO A 162 -6.42 -8.10 23.22
CA PRO A 162 -6.29 -9.56 23.34
C PRO A 162 -7.52 -10.31 22.85
#